data_AF-A0A2L1C7S4-F1
#
_entry.id   AF-A0A2L1C7S4-F1
#
_cell.length_a   1.000
_cell.length_b   1.000
_cell.length_c   1.000
_cell.angle_alpha   90.00
_cell.angle_beta   90.00
_cell.angle_gamma   90.00
#
_symmetry.space_group_name_H-M   'P 1'
#
loop_
_entity.id
_entity.type
_entity.pdbx_description
1 polymer ?
#
loop_
_entity_poly.entity_id
_entity_poly.type
_entity_poly.pdbx_seq_one_letter_code
_entity_poly.pdbx_strand_id
1 'polypeptide(L)'
;MLSKGAVIDKLKSYKPCENCNGPISKTISICDLNLDERKRKCVCGHSQLDDVMLDVLNLMSEYHELQNNDLKAVTLRDAGTPLVEIGYPLKYLPVVSNDELIVMKDVSKACATEILKIPEVKGVISNNSKNNSFNRPEDSGEVNTLIAGDDFRCDIFVLKSIMDCVVICKNQSKVHIEFPRPFNPKIAKIDRLNLKGKVVVDGFCGSGTLGLAALKKGAKKVIFSDINPHALKDVIYNLKLNFSKDVFEKVEIINSNFLNLDITGDVCFVDLFPHMDREPFLNKAKTISKQIVLI
;
A
#
# COMPACT_ATOMS: atom_id res chain seq x y z
N MET A 1 -4.88 16.87 6.62
CA MET A 1 -4.61 15.48 7.08
C MET A 1 -5.94 14.78 7.14
N LEU A 2 -6.07 13.58 6.56
CA LEU A 2 -7.30 12.79 6.71
C LEU A 2 -7.50 12.42 8.19
N SER A 3 -8.75 12.19 8.59
CA SER A 3 -9.05 11.59 9.90
C SER A 3 -9.24 10.07 9.73
N LYS A 4 -8.97 9.29 10.79
CA LYS A 4 -9.24 7.84 10.78
C LYS A 4 -10.72 7.55 10.50
N GLY A 5 -11.63 8.38 11.01
CA GLY A 5 -13.07 8.29 10.73
C GLY A 5 -13.39 8.47 9.25
N ALA A 6 -12.82 9.50 8.61
CA ALA A 6 -13.02 9.75 7.18
C ALA A 6 -12.55 8.58 6.30
N VAL A 7 -11.42 7.95 6.66
CA VAL A 7 -10.92 6.76 5.95
C VAL A 7 -11.89 5.58 6.09
N ILE A 8 -12.41 5.33 7.28
CA ILE A 8 -13.36 4.24 7.54
C ILE A 8 -14.70 4.50 6.84
N ASP A 9 -15.17 5.75 6.82
CA ASP A 9 -16.42 6.10 6.15
C ASP A 9 -16.28 6.01 4.63
N LYS A 10 -15.13 6.42 4.07
CA LYS A 10 -14.80 6.22 2.66
C LYS A 10 -14.75 4.75 2.27
N LEU A 11 -14.23 3.86 3.12
CA LEU A 11 -14.27 2.42 2.85
C LEU A 11 -15.71 1.89 2.62
N LYS A 12 -16.71 2.46 3.28
CA LYS A 12 -18.11 2.03 3.14
C LYS A 12 -18.70 2.42 1.78
N SER A 13 -18.21 3.47 1.12
CA SER A 13 -18.72 3.91 -0.19
C SER A 13 -18.34 2.95 -1.32
N TYR A 14 -17.33 2.11 -1.13
CA TYR A 14 -16.90 1.13 -2.13
C TYR A 14 -17.90 0.00 -2.37
N LYS A 15 -18.95 -0.13 -1.55
CA LYS A 15 -19.94 -1.19 -1.73
C LYS A 15 -20.82 -0.90 -2.96
N PRO A 16 -20.85 -1.79 -3.97
CA PRO A 16 -21.76 -1.63 -5.11
C PRO A 16 -23.22 -1.72 -4.68
N CYS A 17 -24.10 -0.98 -5.36
CA CYS A 17 -25.54 -1.19 -5.28
C CYS A 17 -25.97 -2.34 -6.23
N GLU A 18 -27.21 -2.77 -6.12
CA GLU A 18 -27.76 -3.89 -6.92
C GLU A 18 -27.76 -3.63 -8.43
N ASN A 19 -27.74 -2.36 -8.86
CA ASN A 19 -27.72 -1.95 -10.26
C ASN A 19 -26.30 -1.73 -10.83
N CYS A 20 -25.25 -1.81 -10.01
CA CYS A 20 -23.89 -1.69 -10.49
C CYS A 20 -23.52 -2.93 -11.31
N ASN A 21 -22.72 -2.76 -12.37
CA ASN A 21 -22.28 -3.89 -13.18
C ASN A 21 -21.54 -4.95 -12.33
N GLY A 22 -21.56 -6.20 -12.79
CA GLY A 22 -20.76 -7.27 -12.21
C GLY A 22 -19.27 -7.17 -12.58
N PRO A 23 -18.42 -7.98 -11.95
CA PRO A 23 -16.99 -8.05 -12.28
C PRO A 23 -16.75 -8.53 -13.72
N ILE A 24 -15.63 -8.11 -14.30
CA ILE A 24 -15.18 -8.54 -15.63
C ILE A 24 -14.11 -9.62 -15.47
N SER A 25 -14.15 -10.64 -16.34
CA SER A 25 -13.10 -11.64 -16.38
C SER A 25 -11.77 -10.99 -16.77
N LYS A 26 -10.75 -11.16 -15.92
CA LYS A 26 -9.44 -10.55 -16.12
C LYS A 26 -8.54 -11.36 -17.07
N THR A 27 -8.98 -12.54 -17.50
CA THR A 27 -8.18 -13.48 -18.31
C THR A 27 -8.76 -13.77 -19.68
N ILE A 28 -10.03 -13.43 -19.90
CA ILE A 28 -10.67 -13.59 -21.21
C ILE A 28 -10.34 -12.34 -22.03
N SER A 29 -10.14 -12.54 -23.33
CA SER A 29 -9.93 -11.44 -24.26
C SER A 29 -11.11 -10.47 -24.22
N ILE A 30 -10.83 -9.17 -24.31
CA ILE A 30 -11.88 -8.15 -24.32
C ILE A 30 -12.83 -8.34 -25.51
N CYS A 31 -12.33 -8.78 -26.66
CA CYS A 31 -13.16 -9.03 -27.86
C CYS A 31 -14.13 -10.21 -27.70
N ASP A 32 -13.85 -11.14 -26.78
CA ASP A 32 -14.67 -12.32 -26.54
C ASP A 32 -15.71 -12.08 -25.42
N LEU A 33 -15.68 -10.91 -24.77
CA LEU A 33 -16.61 -10.54 -23.71
C LEU A 33 -17.81 -9.79 -24.27
N ASN A 34 -19.01 -10.17 -23.82
CA ASN A 34 -20.21 -9.38 -24.10
C ASN A 34 -20.29 -8.17 -23.15
N LEU A 35 -19.85 -7.01 -23.64
CA LEU A 35 -19.77 -5.76 -22.87
C LEU A 35 -20.77 -4.69 -23.34
N ASP A 36 -21.55 -4.93 -24.40
CA ASP A 36 -22.37 -3.91 -25.09
C ASP A 36 -23.44 -3.27 -24.19
N GLU A 37 -24.01 -4.04 -23.25
CA GLU A 37 -25.03 -3.55 -22.33
C GLU A 37 -24.47 -2.94 -21.04
N ARG A 38 -23.15 -2.95 -20.86
CA ARG A 38 -22.51 -2.44 -19.63
C ARG A 38 -22.56 -0.92 -19.61
N LYS A 39 -23.11 -0.38 -18.53
CA LYS A 39 -23.17 1.08 -18.31
C LYS A 39 -21.87 1.55 -17.68
N ARG A 40 -21.21 2.55 -18.28
CA ARG A 40 -19.97 3.10 -17.72
C ARG A 40 -20.13 3.71 -16.31
N LYS A 41 -21.30 4.31 -16.04
CA LYS A 41 -21.65 4.88 -14.73
C LYS A 41 -22.99 4.32 -14.27
N CYS A 42 -23.05 3.88 -13.02
CA CYS A 42 -24.29 3.39 -12.43
C CYS A 42 -25.22 4.55 -12.06
N VAL A 43 -26.52 4.27 -11.94
CA VAL A 43 -27.53 5.22 -11.45
C VAL A 43 -27.26 5.71 -10.02
N CYS A 44 -26.46 4.98 -9.24
CA CYS A 44 -26.01 5.42 -7.92
C CYS A 44 -24.87 6.46 -7.98
N GLY A 45 -24.44 6.86 -9.18
CA GLY A 45 -23.38 7.85 -9.38
C GLY A 45 -21.95 7.31 -9.28
N HIS A 46 -21.77 6.02 -8.98
CA HIS A 46 -20.46 5.38 -8.88
C HIS A 46 -20.16 4.52 -10.11
N SER A 47 -18.87 4.28 -10.34
CA SER A 47 -18.38 3.47 -11.44
C SER A 47 -17.77 2.19 -10.92
N GLN A 48 -18.01 1.07 -11.61
CA GLN A 48 -17.38 -0.18 -11.27
C GLN A 48 -15.90 -0.16 -11.62
N LEU A 49 -15.04 -0.67 -10.73
CA LEU A 49 -13.59 -0.59 -10.91
C LEU A 49 -13.12 -1.19 -12.23
N ASP A 50 -13.64 -2.36 -12.60
CA ASP A 50 -13.23 -3.04 -13.84
C ASP A 50 -13.64 -2.23 -15.09
N ASP A 51 -14.72 -1.44 -15.04
CA ASP A 51 -15.15 -0.57 -16.14
C ASP A 51 -14.23 0.67 -16.27
N VAL A 52 -13.73 1.21 -15.15
CA VAL A 52 -12.70 2.26 -15.19
C VAL A 52 -11.40 1.72 -15.79
N MET A 53 -11.03 0.47 -15.46
CA MET A 53 -9.85 -0.16 -16.03
C MET A 53 -9.99 -0.49 -17.52
N LEU A 54 -11.22 -0.66 -18.04
CA LEU A 54 -11.46 -0.74 -19.49
C LEU A 54 -11.16 0.58 -20.20
N ASP A 55 -11.54 1.72 -19.63
CA ASP A 55 -11.18 3.03 -20.21
C ASP A 55 -9.66 3.22 -20.27
N VAL A 56 -8.96 2.84 -19.19
CA VAL A 56 -7.49 2.85 -19.14
C VAL A 56 -6.91 1.98 -20.26
N LEU A 57 -7.44 0.77 -20.45
CA LEU A 57 -7.01 -0.15 -21.49
C LEU A 57 -7.23 0.42 -22.90
N ASN A 58 -8.37 1.06 -23.15
CA ASN A 58 -8.70 1.68 -24.42
C ASN A 58 -7.72 2.83 -24.74
N LEU A 59 -7.45 3.71 -23.76
CA LEU A 59 -6.45 4.78 -23.92
C LEU A 59 -5.06 4.21 -24.20
N MET A 60 -4.66 3.15 -23.49
CA MET A 60 -3.38 2.48 -23.76
C MET A 60 -3.31 1.91 -25.19
N SER A 61 -4.42 1.41 -25.72
CA SER A 61 -4.51 0.95 -27.11
C SER A 61 -4.33 2.09 -28.10
N GLU A 62 -4.99 3.23 -27.87
CA GLU A 62 -4.89 4.44 -28.71
C GLU A 62 -3.46 5.00 -28.74
N TYR A 63 -2.73 4.87 -27.64
CA TYR A 63 -1.33 5.30 -27.51
C TYR A 63 -0.32 4.22 -27.92
N HIS A 64 -0.76 3.04 -28.38
CA HIS A 64 0.10 1.91 -28.75
C HIS A 64 1.02 1.41 -27.62
N GLU A 65 0.52 1.38 -26.39
CA GLU A 65 1.27 0.97 -25.18
C GLU A 65 0.86 -0.39 -24.61
N LEU A 66 0.00 -1.11 -25.33
CA LEU A 66 -0.27 -2.50 -25.04
C LEU A 66 0.98 -3.34 -25.37
N GLN A 67 1.32 -4.27 -24.47
CA GLN A 67 2.46 -5.17 -24.70
C GLN A 67 2.17 -6.18 -25.82
N ASN A 68 0.90 -6.51 -26.02
CA ASN A 68 0.46 -7.42 -27.05
C ASN A 68 -0.06 -6.64 -28.27
N ASN A 69 0.58 -6.85 -29.41
CA ASN A 69 0.16 -6.23 -30.67
C ASN A 69 -1.08 -6.92 -31.28
N ASP A 70 -1.38 -8.16 -30.86
CA ASP A 70 -2.63 -8.82 -31.21
C ASP A 70 -3.75 -8.36 -30.26
N LEU A 71 -4.55 -7.41 -30.73
CA LEU A 71 -5.70 -6.89 -30.00
C LEU A 71 -6.70 -7.97 -29.59
N LYS A 72 -6.75 -9.11 -30.30
CA LYS A 72 -7.62 -10.23 -29.96
C LYS A 72 -7.15 -11.03 -28.75
N ALA A 73 -5.93 -10.81 -28.28
CA ALA A 73 -5.39 -11.47 -27.09
C ALA A 73 -5.25 -10.50 -25.90
N VAL A 74 -5.73 -9.25 -26.04
CA VAL A 74 -5.72 -8.24 -24.98
C VAL A 74 -6.80 -8.56 -23.95
N THR A 75 -6.42 -8.51 -22.68
CA THR A 75 -7.28 -8.79 -21.52
C THR A 75 -7.27 -7.60 -20.55
N LEU A 76 -8.19 -7.60 -19.58
CA LEU A 76 -8.21 -6.52 -18.57
C LEU A 76 -6.93 -6.48 -17.70
N ARG A 77 -6.15 -7.57 -17.60
CA ARG A 77 -4.86 -7.57 -16.90
C ARG A 77 -3.85 -6.62 -17.54
N ASP A 78 -3.97 -6.38 -18.85
CA ASP A 78 -3.03 -5.55 -19.59
C ASP A 78 -3.11 -4.07 -19.18
N ALA A 79 -4.25 -3.64 -18.62
CA ALA A 79 -4.46 -2.29 -18.10
C ALA A 79 -3.62 -1.97 -16.85
N GLY A 80 -3.02 -2.99 -16.21
CA GLY A 80 -2.20 -2.85 -15.02
C GLY A 80 -2.94 -3.16 -13.72
N THR A 81 -2.38 -2.73 -12.60
CA THR A 81 -2.93 -3.02 -11.28
C THR A 81 -3.68 -1.80 -10.73
N PRO A 82 -4.99 -1.90 -10.48
CA PRO A 82 -5.74 -0.83 -9.83
C PRO A 82 -5.43 -0.77 -8.33
N LEU A 83 -5.04 0.40 -7.85
CA LEU A 83 -4.87 0.67 -6.42
C LEU A 83 -5.91 1.69 -5.97
N VAL A 84 -7.01 1.21 -5.39
CA VAL A 84 -7.99 2.10 -4.75
C VAL A 84 -7.35 2.85 -3.58
N GLU A 85 -7.75 4.10 -3.38
CA GLU A 85 -7.18 4.99 -2.38
C GLU A 85 -7.29 4.43 -0.96
N ILE A 86 -8.39 3.74 -0.64
CA ILE A 86 -8.55 3.05 0.64
C ILE A 86 -8.34 1.54 0.47
N GLY A 87 -7.13 1.09 0.76
CA GLY A 87 -6.77 -0.33 0.72
C GLY A 87 -7.39 -1.12 1.86
N TYR A 88 -8.26 -2.08 1.52
CA TYR A 88 -8.79 -3.07 2.46
C TYR A 88 -9.22 -4.34 1.69
N PRO A 89 -9.07 -5.55 2.27
CA PRO A 89 -9.53 -6.78 1.65
C PRO A 89 -11.06 -6.86 1.61
N LEU A 90 -11.65 -6.42 0.50
CA LEU A 90 -13.09 -6.50 0.24
C LEU A 90 -13.51 -7.89 -0.25
N LYS A 91 -14.75 -8.28 0.06
CA LYS A 91 -15.37 -9.53 -0.42
C LYS A 91 -16.08 -9.36 -1.77
N TYR A 92 -16.01 -8.17 -2.35
CA TYR A 92 -16.69 -7.76 -3.57
C TYR A 92 -15.76 -6.85 -4.37
N LEU A 93 -16.02 -6.72 -5.67
CA LEU A 93 -15.35 -5.72 -6.49
C LEU A 93 -15.87 -4.32 -6.09
N PRO A 94 -14.98 -3.37 -5.76
CA PRO A 94 -15.41 -2.05 -5.33
C PRO A 94 -15.94 -1.22 -6.49
N VAL A 95 -16.86 -0.32 -6.17
CA VAL A 95 -17.11 0.86 -6.99
C VAL A 95 -16.19 2.00 -6.53
N VAL A 96 -15.86 2.89 -7.47
CA VAL A 96 -15.01 4.05 -7.25
C VAL A 96 -15.70 5.33 -7.72
N SER A 97 -15.37 6.41 -7.05
CA SER A 97 -15.77 7.78 -7.35
C SER A 97 -14.57 8.57 -7.89
N ASN A 98 -14.78 9.87 -8.11
CA ASN A 98 -13.73 10.77 -8.58
C ASN A 98 -12.51 10.76 -7.65
N ASP A 99 -11.33 10.73 -8.26
CA ASP A 99 -10.03 10.80 -7.58
C ASP A 99 -9.78 9.67 -6.54
N GLU A 100 -10.26 8.45 -6.79
CA GLU A 100 -10.14 7.33 -5.86
C GLU A 100 -9.25 6.19 -6.35
N LEU A 101 -8.72 6.28 -7.57
CA LEU A 101 -7.95 5.22 -8.20
C LEU A 101 -6.54 5.68 -8.59
N ILE A 102 -5.54 4.89 -8.21
CA ILE A 102 -4.18 4.98 -8.74
C ILE A 102 -3.99 3.79 -9.67
N VAL A 103 -3.51 4.03 -10.89
CA VAL A 103 -3.19 2.99 -11.87
C VAL A 103 -1.69 2.69 -11.78
N MET A 104 -1.35 1.45 -11.43
CA MET A 104 0.04 0.98 -11.46
C MET A 104 0.32 0.25 -12.78
N LYS A 105 0.97 0.95 -13.71
CA LYS A 105 1.33 0.47 -15.05
C LYS A 105 2.46 1.32 -15.62
N ASP A 106 3.42 0.65 -16.28
CA ASP A 106 4.46 1.33 -17.05
C ASP A 106 3.86 1.82 -18.38
N VAL A 107 3.74 3.14 -18.51
CA VAL A 107 3.20 3.87 -19.67
C VAL A 107 4.02 5.14 -19.90
N SER A 108 3.95 5.76 -21.09
CA SER A 108 4.57 7.06 -21.32
C SER A 108 3.85 8.16 -20.53
N LYS A 109 4.54 9.29 -20.32
CA LYS A 109 3.94 10.47 -19.69
C LYS A 109 2.75 11.02 -20.48
N ALA A 110 2.76 10.89 -21.81
CA ALA A 110 1.66 11.35 -22.66
C ALA A 110 0.39 10.52 -22.40
N CYS A 111 0.49 9.19 -22.45
CA CYS A 111 -0.62 8.29 -22.13
C CYS A 111 -1.10 8.47 -20.67
N ALA A 112 -0.18 8.53 -19.71
CA ALA A 112 -0.52 8.77 -18.30
C ALA A 112 -1.31 10.07 -18.08
N THR A 113 -1.00 11.14 -18.84
CA THR A 113 -1.70 12.42 -18.74
C THR A 113 -3.15 12.32 -19.25
N GLU A 114 -3.41 11.51 -20.28
CA GLU A 114 -4.77 11.23 -20.73
C GLU A 114 -5.52 10.31 -19.77
N ILE A 115 -4.85 9.29 -19.22
CA ILE A 115 -5.44 8.41 -18.19
C ILE A 115 -5.94 9.23 -16.99
N LEU A 116 -5.22 10.27 -16.56
CA LEU A 116 -5.66 11.17 -15.48
C LEU A 116 -6.94 11.97 -15.79
N LYS A 117 -7.36 12.06 -17.05
CA LYS A 117 -8.63 12.71 -17.41
C LYS A 117 -9.83 11.82 -17.12
N ILE A 118 -9.62 10.52 -16.89
CA ILE A 118 -10.65 9.62 -16.39
C ILE A 118 -11.01 10.06 -14.96
N PRO A 119 -12.26 10.46 -14.67
CA PRO A 119 -12.59 11.15 -13.42
C PRO A 119 -12.21 10.38 -12.15
N GLU A 120 -12.28 9.05 -12.19
CA GLU A 120 -11.97 8.20 -11.04
C GLU A 120 -10.47 8.04 -10.79
N VAL A 121 -9.62 8.29 -11.80
CA VAL A 121 -8.17 8.12 -11.74
C VAL A 121 -7.51 9.40 -11.25
N LYS A 122 -6.84 9.34 -10.11
CA LYS A 122 -6.05 10.46 -9.57
C LYS A 122 -4.55 10.36 -9.84
N GLY A 123 -4.04 9.17 -10.14
CA GLY A 123 -2.59 8.94 -10.22
C GLY A 123 -2.24 7.78 -11.14
N VAL A 124 -1.07 7.89 -11.77
CA VAL A 124 -0.46 6.82 -12.56
C VAL A 124 0.98 6.64 -12.11
N ILE A 125 1.33 5.41 -11.72
CA ILE A 125 2.66 5.06 -11.24
C ILE A 125 3.27 3.92 -12.07
N SER A 126 4.57 4.00 -12.34
CA SER A 126 5.35 2.91 -12.94
C SER A 126 5.85 1.96 -11.85
N ASN A 127 5.96 0.67 -12.18
CA ASN A 127 6.60 -0.32 -11.33
C ASN A 127 8.04 -0.54 -11.81
N ASN A 128 8.98 0.23 -11.26
CA ASN A 128 10.40 0.12 -11.61
C ASN A 128 11.09 -1.11 -11.00
N SER A 129 10.36 -1.97 -10.28
CA SER A 129 10.94 -3.18 -9.67
C SER A 129 11.58 -4.14 -10.67
N LYS A 130 11.33 -3.98 -11.98
CA LYS A 130 11.95 -4.76 -13.06
C LYS A 130 13.33 -4.23 -13.50
N ASN A 131 13.62 -2.94 -13.31
CA ASN A 131 14.86 -2.32 -13.77
C ASN A 131 15.87 -2.06 -12.64
N ASN A 132 15.43 -2.06 -11.39
CA ASN A 132 16.34 -1.92 -10.26
C ASN A 132 16.82 -3.31 -9.83
N SER A 133 18.02 -3.66 -10.30
CA SER A 133 18.87 -4.61 -9.60
C SER A 133 19.13 -4.05 -8.18
N PHE A 134 18.38 -4.52 -7.18
CA PHE A 134 18.62 -4.28 -5.75
C PHE A 134 19.94 -4.97 -5.31
N ASN A 135 21.05 -4.62 -5.97
CA ASN A 135 22.35 -5.23 -5.78
C ASN A 135 23.17 -4.52 -4.68
N ARG A 136 22.62 -3.49 -4.02
CA ARG A 136 23.32 -2.75 -2.96
C ARG A 136 22.43 -2.60 -1.73
N PRO A 137 22.88 -3.05 -0.54
CA PRO A 137 22.19 -2.85 0.75
C PRO A 137 21.96 -1.38 1.14
N GLU A 138 22.49 -0.45 0.35
CA GLU A 138 22.59 0.99 0.59
C GLU A 138 21.63 1.79 -0.31
N ASP A 139 21.03 1.15 -1.32
CA ASP A 139 20.14 1.81 -2.25
C ASP A 139 18.76 2.00 -1.63
N SER A 140 18.55 3.20 -1.08
CA SER A 140 17.23 3.77 -0.73
C SER A 140 16.39 4.16 -1.96
N GLY A 141 16.73 3.62 -3.14
CA GLY A 141 16.24 4.04 -4.44
C GLY A 141 14.72 3.98 -4.57
N GLU A 142 14.18 4.89 -5.39
CA GLU A 142 12.75 4.95 -5.69
C GLU A 142 12.30 3.62 -6.32
N VAL A 143 11.51 2.85 -5.57
CA VAL A 143 11.03 1.51 -5.96
C VAL A 143 10.06 1.59 -7.14
N ASN A 144 9.34 2.70 -7.23
CA ASN A 144 8.31 3.02 -8.22
C ASN A 144 8.46 4.50 -8.62
N THR A 145 7.88 4.92 -9.75
CA THR A 145 7.88 6.35 -10.14
C THR A 145 6.47 6.85 -10.33
N LEU A 146 6.16 8.01 -9.76
CA LEU A 146 4.95 8.75 -10.09
C LEU A 146 5.11 9.35 -11.49
N ILE A 147 4.35 8.83 -12.46
CA ILE A 147 4.37 9.32 -13.84
C ILE A 147 3.53 10.61 -13.95
N ALA A 148 2.33 10.59 -13.35
CA ALA A 148 1.42 11.73 -13.35
C ALA A 148 0.43 11.66 -12.17
N GLY A 149 0.01 12.82 -11.65
CA GLY A 149 -1.09 12.94 -10.68
C GLY A 149 -0.66 12.83 -9.22
N ASP A 150 -1.49 12.19 -8.40
CA ASP A 150 -1.27 11.91 -6.97
C ASP A 150 -1.40 10.41 -6.67
N ASP A 151 -0.46 9.86 -5.93
CA ASP A 151 -0.36 8.46 -5.53
C ASP A 151 -0.51 8.23 -4.02
N PHE A 152 -1.04 9.22 -3.28
CA PHE A 152 -1.36 9.07 -1.88
C PHE A 152 -2.43 7.98 -1.68
N ARG A 153 -2.17 7.01 -0.80
CA ARG A 153 -3.09 5.91 -0.53
C ARG A 153 -3.01 5.49 0.93
N CYS A 154 -4.15 5.10 1.50
CA CYS A 154 -4.29 4.68 2.88
C CYS A 154 -4.71 3.20 2.96
N ASP A 155 -3.90 2.37 3.59
CA ASP A 155 -4.15 0.96 3.83
C ASP A 155 -4.66 0.72 5.26
N ILE A 156 -5.67 -0.13 5.42
CA ILE A 156 -6.24 -0.48 6.72
C ILE A 156 -5.79 -1.89 7.12
N PHE A 157 -5.11 -2.00 8.26
CA PHE A 157 -4.66 -3.26 8.85
C PHE A 157 -5.35 -3.53 10.18
N VAL A 158 -6.05 -4.66 10.29
CA VAL A 158 -6.88 -5.01 11.46
C VAL A 158 -6.08 -5.81 12.48
N LEU A 159 -6.17 -5.41 13.74
CA LEU A 159 -5.64 -6.11 14.92
C LEU A 159 -6.81 -6.79 15.64
N LYS A 160 -7.01 -8.07 15.34
CA LYS A 160 -8.17 -8.85 15.79
C LYS A 160 -8.17 -9.02 17.31
N SER A 161 -6.99 -9.15 17.93
CA SER A 161 -6.87 -9.40 19.37
C SER A 161 -7.39 -8.26 20.26
N ILE A 162 -7.50 -7.04 19.71
CA ILE A 162 -7.95 -5.85 20.43
C ILE A 162 -9.12 -5.14 19.76
N MET A 163 -9.68 -5.73 18.69
CA MET A 163 -10.76 -5.16 17.88
C MET A 163 -10.51 -3.70 17.44
N ASP A 164 -9.26 -3.38 17.06
CA ASP A 164 -8.88 -2.08 16.50
C ASP A 164 -8.15 -2.29 15.15
N CYS A 165 -7.78 -1.20 14.50
CA CYS A 165 -6.97 -1.17 13.29
C CYS A 165 -5.93 -0.05 13.32
N VAL A 166 -4.90 -0.22 12.49
CA VAL A 166 -3.99 0.86 12.10
C VAL A 166 -4.27 1.24 10.65
N VAL A 167 -4.33 2.55 10.39
CA VAL A 167 -4.46 3.12 9.06
C VAL A 167 -3.11 3.67 8.64
N ILE A 168 -2.58 3.20 7.53
CA ILE A 168 -1.24 3.54 7.06
C ILE A 168 -1.36 4.25 5.73
N CYS A 169 -1.12 5.55 5.74
CA CYS A 169 -1.11 6.38 4.55
C CYS A 169 0.33 6.65 4.08
N LYS A 170 0.53 6.59 2.77
CA LYS A 170 1.84 6.76 2.11
C LYS A 170 1.68 7.09 0.63
N ASN A 171 2.67 7.75 0.05
CA ASN A 171 2.80 7.89 -1.40
C ASN A 171 3.43 6.61 -1.97
N GLN A 172 2.69 5.90 -2.83
CA GLN A 172 3.09 4.55 -3.30
C GLN A 172 4.39 4.54 -4.14
N SER A 173 4.77 5.68 -4.71
CA SER A 173 6.02 5.87 -5.45
C SER A 173 7.25 5.97 -4.56
N LYS A 174 7.09 6.41 -3.30
CA LYS A 174 8.22 6.75 -2.42
C LYS A 174 8.64 5.63 -1.47
N VAL A 175 7.83 4.59 -1.35
CA VAL A 175 8.05 3.49 -0.41
C VAL A 175 7.62 2.15 -1.01
N HIS A 176 8.04 1.06 -0.40
CA HIS A 176 7.61 -0.27 -0.82
C HIS A 176 6.08 -0.44 -0.69
N ILE A 177 5.47 -0.94 -1.75
CA ILE A 177 4.03 -1.19 -1.79
C ILE A 177 3.73 -2.51 -1.09
N GLU A 178 3.01 -2.43 0.03
CA GLU A 178 2.43 -3.58 0.71
C GLU A 178 0.91 -3.47 0.65
N PHE A 179 0.26 -4.57 0.29
CA PHE A 179 -1.21 -4.64 0.22
C PHE A 179 -1.79 -5.30 1.47
N PRO A 180 -2.89 -4.76 2.02
CA PRO A 180 -3.65 -5.44 3.04
C PRO A 180 -4.34 -6.67 2.43
N ARG A 181 -4.32 -7.79 3.15
CA ARG A 181 -4.85 -9.08 2.72
C ARG A 181 -5.84 -9.59 3.76
N PRO A 182 -6.81 -10.46 3.39
CA PRO A 182 -7.72 -11.08 4.37
C PRO A 182 -6.97 -11.74 5.54
N PHE A 183 -5.81 -12.31 5.23
CA PHE A 183 -4.79 -12.72 6.17
C PHE A 183 -3.46 -12.03 5.81
N ASN A 184 -3.05 -11.04 6.61
CA ASN A 184 -1.72 -10.46 6.52
C ASN A 184 -0.81 -11.15 7.57
N PRO A 185 0.21 -11.93 7.13
CA PRO A 185 1.03 -12.73 8.04
C PRO A 185 1.86 -11.85 9.00
N LYS A 186 2.33 -10.70 8.55
CA LYS A 186 3.12 -9.75 9.36
C LYS A 186 2.27 -9.22 10.51
N ILE A 187 1.09 -8.70 10.20
CA ILE A 187 0.13 -8.20 11.20
C ILE A 187 -0.31 -9.32 12.15
N ALA A 188 -0.66 -10.51 11.62
CA ALA A 188 -1.09 -11.63 12.44
C ALA A 188 -0.01 -12.08 13.44
N LYS A 189 1.27 -11.97 13.07
CA LYS A 189 2.41 -12.26 13.95
C LYS A 189 2.47 -11.25 15.09
N ILE A 190 2.39 -9.95 14.79
CA ILE A 190 2.39 -8.87 15.80
C ILE A 190 1.16 -8.95 16.71
N ASP A 191 -0.02 -9.22 16.16
CA ASP A 191 -1.29 -9.25 16.89
C ASP A 191 -1.30 -10.32 18.02
N ARG A 192 -0.54 -11.40 17.84
CA ARG A 192 -0.37 -12.50 18.82
C ARG A 192 0.63 -12.20 19.93
N LEU A 193 1.48 -11.17 19.79
CA LEU A 193 2.50 -10.86 20.79
C LEU A 193 1.90 -10.11 21.99
N ASN A 194 2.42 -10.42 23.18
CA ASN A 194 2.22 -9.55 24.34
C ASN A 194 3.29 -8.44 24.34
N LEU A 195 2.86 -7.24 23.94
CA LEU A 195 3.70 -6.05 23.84
C LEU A 195 3.42 -5.03 24.95
N LYS A 196 2.46 -5.31 25.84
CA LYS A 196 2.07 -4.39 26.90
C LYS A 196 3.26 -4.04 27.79
N GLY A 197 3.54 -2.75 27.94
CA GLY A 197 4.61 -2.24 28.80
C GLY A 197 6.03 -2.40 28.24
N LYS A 198 6.19 -2.97 27.03
CA LYS A 198 7.51 -3.23 26.42
C LYS A 198 8.02 -2.04 25.62
N VAL A 199 9.34 -1.90 25.54
CA VAL A 199 10.05 -1.07 24.55
C VAL A 199 10.25 -1.90 23.30
N VAL A 200 9.65 -1.48 22.18
CA VAL A 200 9.71 -2.20 20.91
C VAL A 200 10.57 -1.42 19.92
N VAL A 201 11.49 -2.11 19.25
CA VAL A 201 12.28 -1.58 18.14
C VAL A 201 11.69 -2.08 16.84
N ASP A 202 11.17 -1.18 16.02
CA ASP A 202 10.76 -1.45 14.64
C ASP A 202 11.88 -1.00 13.71
N GLY A 203 12.79 -1.94 13.39
CA GLY A 203 14.10 -1.62 12.80
C GLY A 203 14.13 -1.37 11.29
N PHE A 204 13.05 -1.77 10.60
CA PHE A 204 12.82 -1.60 9.17
C PHE A 204 11.41 -1.06 8.99
N CYS A 205 11.12 0.04 9.67
CA CYS A 205 9.73 0.37 9.99
C CYS A 205 8.91 0.78 8.76
N GLY A 206 9.54 1.19 7.66
CA GLY A 206 8.85 1.71 6.49
C GLY A 206 7.88 2.82 6.89
N SER A 207 6.62 2.71 6.47
CA SER A 207 5.54 3.64 6.84
C SER A 207 5.02 3.47 8.28
N GLY A 208 5.60 2.55 9.06
CA GLY A 208 5.35 2.36 10.49
C GLY A 208 4.31 1.31 10.86
N THR A 209 3.89 0.45 9.92
CA THR A 209 2.76 -0.48 10.12
C THR A 209 2.89 -1.33 11.40
N LEU A 210 4.05 -1.96 11.63
CA LEU A 210 4.26 -2.89 12.73
C LEU A 210 4.47 -2.17 14.07
N GLY A 211 5.24 -1.09 14.09
CA GLY A 211 5.44 -0.26 15.28
C GLY A 211 4.16 0.45 15.73
N LEU A 212 3.32 0.94 14.80
CA LEU A 212 2.00 1.48 15.16
C LEU A 212 1.09 0.39 15.74
N ALA A 213 1.14 -0.83 15.19
CA ALA A 213 0.42 -1.96 15.77
C ALA A 213 0.94 -2.29 17.19
N ALA A 214 2.24 -2.21 17.43
CA ALA A 214 2.82 -2.38 18.76
C ALA A 214 2.32 -1.35 19.77
N LEU A 215 2.22 -0.07 19.38
CA LEU A 215 1.62 0.99 20.21
C LEU A 215 0.17 0.65 20.56
N LYS A 216 -0.66 0.23 19.59
CA LYS A 216 -2.05 -0.20 19.84
C LYS A 216 -2.14 -1.41 20.77
N LYS A 217 -1.16 -2.31 20.71
CA LYS A 217 -1.01 -3.45 21.62
C LYS A 217 -0.49 -3.08 23.01
N GLY A 218 -0.28 -1.80 23.30
CA GLY A 218 0.08 -1.28 24.62
C GLY A 218 1.58 -1.21 24.89
N ALA A 219 2.43 -1.19 23.86
CA ALA A 219 3.86 -0.92 24.02
C ALA A 219 4.08 0.38 24.81
N LYS A 220 5.04 0.36 25.73
CA LYS A 220 5.41 1.52 26.54
C LYS A 220 6.10 2.58 25.68
N LYS A 221 6.99 2.13 24.79
CA LYS A 221 7.72 2.97 23.84
C LYS A 221 7.93 2.19 22.54
N VAL A 222 7.88 2.87 21.40
CA VAL A 222 8.30 2.30 20.11
C VAL A 222 9.39 3.16 19.48
N ILE A 223 10.49 2.52 19.10
CA ILE A 223 11.59 3.14 18.37
C ILE A 223 11.45 2.74 16.91
N PHE A 224 11.12 3.70 16.05
CA PHE A 224 11.00 3.54 14.62
C PHE A 224 12.34 3.87 13.97
N SER A 225 12.89 2.94 13.19
CA SER A 225 14.08 3.18 12.39
C SER A 225 13.85 2.80 10.94
N ASP A 226 14.30 3.66 10.04
CA ASP A 226 14.38 3.34 8.61
C ASP A 226 15.50 4.15 7.95
N ILE A 227 16.10 3.60 6.91
CA ILE A 227 17.10 4.30 6.11
C ILE A 227 16.43 5.31 5.14
N ASN A 228 15.19 5.05 4.73
CA ASN A 228 14.44 5.91 3.83
C ASN A 228 13.74 7.06 4.61
N PRO A 229 14.18 8.32 4.45
CA PRO A 229 13.59 9.45 5.17
C PRO A 229 12.14 9.75 4.75
N HIS A 230 11.68 9.33 3.56
CA HIS A 230 10.28 9.47 3.17
C HIS A 230 9.38 8.58 4.02
N ALA A 231 9.82 7.36 4.30
CA ALA A 231 9.09 6.42 5.12
C ALA A 231 8.88 6.96 6.56
N LEU A 232 9.89 7.65 7.11
CA LEU A 232 9.78 8.28 8.43
C LEU A 232 8.82 9.49 8.45
N LYS A 233 8.69 10.22 7.34
CA LYS A 233 7.63 11.25 7.22
C LYS A 233 6.24 10.61 7.25
N ASP A 234 6.08 9.45 6.61
CA ASP A 234 4.84 8.67 6.67
C ASP A 234 4.57 8.17 8.10
N VAL A 235 5.59 7.70 8.83
CA VAL A 235 5.46 7.33 10.26
C VAL A 235 4.87 8.48 11.06
N ILE A 236 5.39 9.70 10.91
CA ILE A 236 4.89 10.88 11.62
C ILE A 236 3.44 11.19 11.23
N TYR A 237 3.10 11.12 9.93
CA TYR A 237 1.73 11.29 9.46
C TYR A 237 0.79 10.25 10.08
N ASN A 238 1.20 8.99 10.06
CA ASN A 238 0.42 7.86 10.53
C ASN A 238 0.25 7.87 12.05
N LEU A 239 1.25 8.31 12.81
CA LEU A 239 1.12 8.52 14.26
C LEU A 239 0.03 9.56 14.57
N LYS A 240 0.03 10.71 13.88
CA LYS A 240 -1.01 11.74 14.04
C LYS A 240 -2.40 11.24 13.64
N LEU A 241 -2.48 10.36 12.64
CA LEU A 241 -3.74 9.81 12.15
C LEU A 241 -4.38 8.81 13.11
N ASN A 242 -3.56 7.98 13.75
CA ASN A 242 -4.03 6.82 14.53
C ASN A 242 -4.13 7.08 16.04
N PHE A 243 -3.49 8.14 16.53
CA PHE A 243 -3.35 8.42 17.95
C PHE A 243 -3.51 9.92 18.25
N SER A 244 -3.79 10.21 19.51
CA SER A 244 -3.68 11.55 20.08
C SER A 244 -2.22 12.01 20.19
N LYS A 245 -2.03 13.31 20.42
CA LYS A 245 -0.69 13.94 20.41
C LYS A 245 0.26 13.39 21.49
N ASP A 246 -0.25 12.85 22.59
CA ASP A 246 0.56 12.22 23.66
C ASP A 246 1.34 10.99 23.20
N VAL A 247 0.97 10.39 22.05
CA VAL A 247 1.75 9.28 21.47
C VAL A 247 3.21 9.67 21.23
N PHE A 248 3.48 10.95 20.95
CA PHE A 248 4.83 11.42 20.67
C PHE A 248 5.77 11.36 21.88
N GLU A 249 5.23 11.23 23.10
CA GLU A 249 6.02 10.97 24.32
C GLU A 249 6.49 9.51 24.41
N LYS A 250 5.88 8.62 23.62
CA LYS A 250 6.11 7.17 23.62
C LYS A 250 6.82 6.69 22.36
N VAL A 251 7.35 7.60 21.53
CA VAL A 251 8.02 7.21 20.29
C VAL A 251 9.37 7.89 20.15
N GLU A 252 10.25 7.20 19.44
CA GLU A 252 11.52 7.74 18.97
C GLU A 252 11.64 7.38 17.49
N ILE A 253 12.11 8.32 16.66
CA ILE A 253 12.19 8.15 15.21
C ILE A 253 13.63 8.42 14.80
N ILE A 254 14.27 7.42 14.22
CA ILE A 254 15.69 7.42 13.87
C ILE A 254 15.82 7.20 12.36
N ASN A 255 16.49 8.12 11.67
CA ASN A 255 16.90 7.88 10.28
C ASN A 255 18.31 7.28 10.27
N SER A 256 18.39 5.96 10.21
CA SER A 256 19.67 5.25 10.24
C SER A 256 19.55 3.89 9.56
N ASN A 257 20.69 3.39 9.08
CA ASN A 257 20.82 1.99 8.73
C ASN A 257 20.70 1.14 10.02
N PHE A 258 19.90 0.07 9.97
CA PHE A 258 19.69 -0.83 11.11
C PHE A 258 21.00 -1.32 11.75
N LEU A 259 22.03 -1.61 10.95
CA LEU A 259 23.33 -2.09 11.43
C LEU A 259 24.06 -1.06 12.31
N ASN A 260 23.77 0.22 12.11
CA ASN A 260 24.39 1.34 12.83
C ASN A 260 23.60 1.76 14.08
N LEU A 261 22.46 1.12 14.37
CA LEU A 261 21.65 1.47 15.53
C LEU A 261 22.35 1.16 16.85
N ASP A 262 22.45 2.13 17.74
CA ASP A 262 22.98 1.96 19.10
C ASP A 262 21.87 2.20 20.13
N ILE A 263 20.95 1.24 20.23
CA ILE A 263 19.76 1.28 21.08
C ILE A 263 19.50 -0.10 21.67
N THR A 264 18.68 -0.15 22.72
CA THR A 264 18.20 -1.40 23.32
C THR A 264 16.68 -1.40 23.46
N GLY A 265 16.08 -2.59 23.43
CA GLY A 265 14.65 -2.77 23.62
C GLY A 265 14.28 -4.19 24.07
N ASP A 266 13.04 -4.35 24.52
CA ASP A 266 12.52 -5.64 24.98
C ASP A 266 12.15 -6.57 23.82
N VAL A 267 11.74 -6.00 22.68
CA VAL A 267 11.41 -6.74 21.45
C VAL A 267 11.96 -5.99 20.24
N CYS A 268 12.58 -6.70 19.30
CA CYS A 268 13.06 -6.14 18.03
C CYS A 268 12.37 -6.81 16.84
N PHE A 269 11.71 -6.03 16.00
CA PHE A 269 11.13 -6.47 14.73
C PHE A 269 12.15 -6.31 13.61
N VAL A 270 12.33 -7.39 12.84
CA VAL A 270 13.24 -7.43 11.69
C VAL A 270 12.42 -7.81 10.46
N ASP A 271 12.06 -6.82 9.65
CA ASP A 271 11.25 -6.98 8.43
C ASP A 271 12.11 -6.64 7.20
N LEU A 272 12.89 -7.63 6.76
CA LEU A 272 13.81 -7.47 5.64
C LEU A 272 13.09 -7.67 4.30
N PHE A 273 13.65 -7.10 3.23
CA PHE A 273 13.24 -7.50 1.89
C PHE A 273 13.61 -8.97 1.63
N PRO A 274 12.81 -9.72 0.84
CA PRO A 274 13.03 -11.15 0.63
C PRO A 274 14.39 -11.55 0.04
N HIS A 275 15.08 -10.65 -0.64
CA HIS A 275 16.36 -10.89 -1.30
C HIS A 275 17.59 -10.58 -0.42
N MET A 276 17.40 -9.98 0.76
CA MET A 276 18.51 -9.58 1.62
C MET A 276 19.06 -10.77 2.42
N ASP A 277 20.38 -10.81 2.60
CA ASP A 277 20.99 -11.73 3.57
C ASP A 277 20.61 -11.29 4.99
N ARG A 278 20.02 -12.21 5.73
CA ARG A 278 19.46 -12.00 7.07
C ARG A 278 20.49 -12.13 8.19
N GLU A 279 21.60 -12.84 7.98
CA GLU A 279 22.56 -13.12 9.05
C GLU A 279 23.14 -11.86 9.72
N PRO A 280 23.62 -10.84 8.98
CA PRO A 280 24.16 -9.63 9.60
C PRO A 280 23.13 -8.88 10.46
N PHE A 281 21.90 -8.77 9.96
CA PHE A 281 20.82 -8.07 10.65
C PHE A 281 20.32 -8.83 11.87
N LEU A 282 20.24 -10.17 11.80
CA LEU A 282 19.89 -10.99 12.96
C LEU A 282 20.97 -10.92 14.04
N ASN A 283 22.25 -10.93 13.67
CA ASN A 283 23.35 -10.77 14.62
C ASN A 283 23.32 -9.38 15.29
N LYS A 284 23.03 -8.32 14.53
CA LYS A 284 22.78 -6.99 15.09
C LYS A 284 21.55 -6.99 16.00
N ALA A 285 20.44 -7.59 15.60
CA ALA A 285 19.21 -7.61 16.39
C ALA A 285 19.42 -8.28 17.77
N LYS A 286 20.30 -9.30 17.86
CA LYS A 286 20.70 -9.94 19.14
C LYS A 286 21.41 -8.98 20.09
N THR A 287 22.08 -7.94 19.60
CA THR A 287 22.70 -6.92 20.46
C THR A 287 21.68 -5.89 20.95
N ILE A 288 20.59 -5.68 20.20
CA ILE A 288 19.53 -4.72 20.52
C ILE A 288 18.51 -5.32 21.50
N SER A 289 18.13 -6.59 21.33
CA SER A 289 17.07 -7.21 22.10
C SER A 289 17.24 -8.71 22.27
N LYS A 290 16.78 -9.24 23.41
CA LYS A 290 16.69 -10.70 23.66
C LYS A 290 15.54 -11.35 22.89
N GLN A 291 14.45 -10.62 22.62
CA GLN A 291 13.31 -11.13 21.86
C GLN A 291 13.32 -10.55 20.45
N ILE A 292 13.71 -11.38 19.47
CA ILE A 292 13.73 -10.99 18.06
C ILE A 292 12.52 -11.60 17.35
N VAL A 293 11.82 -10.79 16.58
CA VAL A 293 10.71 -11.21 15.73
C VAL A 293 11.11 -10.91 14.29
N LEU A 294 11.66 -11.92 13.62
CA LEU A 294 11.79 -11.89 12.17
C LEU A 294 10.37 -11.93 11.58
N ILE A 295 10.05 -11.04 10.66
CA ILE A 295 8.70 -10.87 10.11
C ILE A 295 8.47 -11.82 8.95
#